data_AF-A0A2R6L6W5-F1
#
_entry.id   AF-A0A2R6L6W5-F1
#
_cell.length_a   1.000
_cell.length_b   1.000
_cell.length_c   1.000
_cell.angle_alpha   90.00
_cell.angle_beta   90.00
_cell.angle_gamma   90.00
#
_symmetry.space_group_name_H-M   'P 1'
#
loop_
_entity.id
_entity.type
_entity.pdbx_description
1 polymer ?
#
loop_
_entity_poly.entity_id
_entity_poly.type
_entity_poly.pdbx_seq_one_letter_code
_entity_poly.pdbx_strand_id
1 'polypeptide(L)' 'MDEYPKEPPADVPPEHHERARELQVELFVLEARLESANFEDEEAYRRAINERETELDELRTGD' A
#
# COMPACT_ATOMS: atom_id res chain seq x y z
N MET A 1 -11.36 -5.29 14.71
CA MET A 1 -10.01 -5.86 14.58
C MET A 1 -9.66 -5.67 13.13
N ASP A 2 -8.96 -4.58 12.83
CA ASP A 2 -8.36 -4.35 11.54
C ASP A 2 -7.32 -5.44 11.32
N GLU A 3 -7.74 -6.48 10.62
CA GLU A 3 -6.90 -7.64 10.36
C GLU A 3 -5.89 -7.20 9.31
N TYR A 4 -4.70 -6.82 9.79
CA TYR A 4 -3.52 -6.60 8.95
C TYR A 4 -3.44 -7.73 7.92
N PRO A 5 -3.24 -7.43 6.64
CA PRO A 5 -2.99 -8.48 5.66
C PRO A 5 -1.74 -9.26 6.11
N LYS A 6 -1.96 -10.50 6.55
CA LYS A 6 -0.90 -11.36 7.11
C LYS A 6 -0.05 -11.97 6.01
N GLU A 7 -0.57 -12.04 4.79
CA GLU A 7 0.06 -12.71 3.65
C GLU A 7 0.44 -11.68 2.58
N PRO A 8 1.66 -11.75 2.02
CA PRO A 8 2.05 -10.92 0.90
C PRO A 8 1.15 -11.22 -0.32
N PRO A 9 1.03 -10.30 -1.27
CA PRO A 9 0.29 -10.56 -2.51
C PRO A 9 0.87 -11.80 -3.20
N ALA A 10 0.01 -12.76 -3.57
CA ALA A 10 0.44 -14.03 -4.17
C ALA A 10 1.11 -13.88 -5.54
N ASP A 11 0.93 -12.70 -6.15
CA ASP A 11 1.45 -12.24 -7.42
C ASP A 11 2.80 -11.52 -7.32
N VAL A 12 3.34 -11.33 -6.10
CA VAL A 12 4.68 -10.76 -5.90
C VAL A 12 5.72 -11.89 -5.79
N PRO A 13 6.89 -11.80 -6.46
CA PRO A 13 7.98 -12.74 -6.29
C PRO A 13 8.43 -12.88 -4.82
N PRO A 14 8.86 -14.08 -4.38
CA PRO A 14 9.26 -14.31 -2.98
C PRO A 14 10.35 -13.38 -2.44
N GLU A 15 11.24 -12.90 -3.32
CA GLU A 15 12.30 -11.94 -3.00
C GLU A 15 11.77 -10.55 -2.58
N HIS A 16 10.55 -10.23 -2.96
CA HIS A 16 9.89 -8.95 -2.66
C HIS A 16 8.76 -9.08 -1.63
N HIS A 17 8.48 -10.28 -1.11
CA HIS A 17 7.40 -10.52 -0.15
C HIS A 17 7.45 -9.61 1.09
N GLU A 18 8.65 -9.40 1.65
CA GLU A 18 8.79 -8.54 2.84
C GLU A 18 8.39 -7.10 2.52
N ARG A 19 8.92 -6.54 1.42
CA ARG A 19 8.60 -5.17 0.99
C ARG A 19 7.14 -5.03 0.58
N ALA A 20 6.59 -6.00 -0.15
CA ALA A 20 5.19 -5.97 -0.55
C ALA A 20 4.24 -6.04 0.65
N ARG A 21 4.60 -6.79 1.70
CA ARG A 21 3.84 -6.80 2.94
C ARG A 21 3.90 -5.45 3.65
N GLU A 22 5.06 -4.81 3.70
CA GLU A 22 5.18 -3.44 4.25
C GLU A 22 4.29 -2.45 3.49
N LEU A 23 4.33 -2.48 2.16
CA LEU A 23 3.52 -1.60 1.31
C LEU A 23 2.02 -1.84 1.50
N GLN A 24 1.57 -3.08 1.65
CA GLN A 24 0.17 -3.37 1.99
C GLN A 24 -0.25 -2.75 3.32
N VAL A 25 0.63 -2.76 4.32
CA VAL A 25 0.36 -2.13 5.62
C VAL A 25 0.34 -0.61 5.50
N GLU A 26 1.29 -0.02 4.76
CA GLU A 26 1.31 1.42 4.49
C GLU A 26 0.03 1.85 3.78
N LEU A 27 -0.38 1.13 2.73
CA LEU A 27 -1.62 1.37 1.99
C LEU A 27 -2.83 1.32 2.90
N PHE A 28 -2.96 0.27 3.70
CA PHE A 28 -4.08 0.13 4.65
C PHE A 28 -4.20 1.31 5.61
N VAL A 29 -3.07 1.78 6.16
CA VAL A 29 -3.06 2.94 7.06
C VAL A 29 -3.38 4.23 6.30
N LEU A 30 -2.85 4.40 5.10
CA LEU A 30 -3.09 5.59 4.27
C LEU A 30 -4.54 5.68 3.81
N GLU A 31 -5.17 4.57 3.44
CA GLU A 31 -6.58 4.48 3.08
C GLU A 31 -7.47 4.85 4.27
N ALA A 32 -7.21 4.30 5.46
CA ALA A 32 -7.93 4.66 6.68
C ALA A 32 -7.76 6.15 7.02
N ARG A 33 -6.56 6.71 6.81
CA ARG A 33 -6.31 8.14 6.99
C ARG A 33 -7.06 8.99 5.97
N LEU A 34 -7.05 8.59 4.70
CA LEU A 34 -7.78 9.25 3.62
C LEU A 34 -9.28 9.28 3.92
N GLU A 35 -9.87 8.18 4.39
CA GLU A 35 -11.28 8.12 4.77
C GLU A 35 -11.63 9.14 5.86
N SER A 36 -10.69 9.39 6.78
CA SER A 36 -10.84 10.36 7.87
C SER A 36 -10.32 11.78 7.53
N ALA A 37 -9.73 11.98 6.35
CA ALA A 37 -9.03 13.22 6.01
C ALA A 37 -9.99 14.37 5.70
N ASN A 38 -9.52 15.60 5.91
CA ASN A 38 -10.19 16.79 5.41
C ASN A 38 -9.81 17.03 3.94
N PHE A 39 -10.50 17.97 3.28
CA PHE A 39 -10.28 18.31 1.87
C PHE A 39 -8.85 18.78 1.56
N GLU A 40 -8.16 19.42 2.51
CA GLU A 40 -6.79 19.93 2.32
C GLU A 40 -5.76 18.79 2.31
N ASP A 41 -5.98 17.76 3.14
CA ASP A 41 -5.08 16.60 3.27
C ASP A 41 -5.44 15.46 2.29
N GLU A 42 -6.65 15.47 1.73
CA GLU A 42 -7.17 14.41 0.86
C GLU A 42 -6.25 14.16 -0.36
N GLU A 43 -5.78 15.23 -1.01
CA GLU A 43 -4.90 15.11 -2.17
C GLU A 43 -3.52 14.57 -1.80
N ALA A 44 -3.00 14.92 -0.62
CA ALA A 44 -1.73 14.41 -0.12
C ALA A 44 -1.80 12.90 0.16
N TYR A 45 -2.89 12.44 0.80
CA TYR A 45 -3.09 11.01 1.04
C TYR A 45 -3.33 10.24 -0.25
N ARG A 46 -4.12 10.77 -1.19
CA ARG A 46 -4.32 10.16 -2.52
C ARG A 46 -3.00 9.99 -3.26
N ARG A 47 -2.15 11.00 -3.25
CA ARG A 47 -0.83 10.93 -3.88
C ARG A 47 0.04 9.86 -3.22
N ALA A 48 0.08 9.84 -1.88
CA ALA A 48 0.86 8.84 -1.15
C ALA A 48 0.38 7.40 -1.44
N ILE A 49 -0.94 7.18 -1.48
CA ILE A 49 -1.52 5.88 -1.85
C ILE A 49 -1.07 5.50 -3.26
N ASN A 50 -1.22 6.39 -4.24
CA ASN A 50 -0.83 6.12 -5.61
C ASN A 50 0.66 5.77 -5.76
N GLU A 51 1.54 6.46 -5.02
CA GLU A 51 2.98 6.15 -4.99
C GLU A 51 3.25 4.74 -4.44
N ARG A 52 2.53 4.32 -3.38
CA ARG A 52 2.69 2.98 -2.79
C ARG A 52 2.08 1.88 -3.64
N GLU A 53 0.95 2.15 -4.30
CA GLU A 53 0.35 1.23 -5.27
C GLU A 53 1.27 1.01 -6.47
N THR A 54 1.91 2.08 -6.96
CA THR A 54 2.88 2.01 -8.06
C THR A 54 4.09 1.17 -7.66
N GLU A 55 4.67 1.43 -6.48
CA GLU A 55 5.79 0.62 -5.97
C GLU A 55 5.38 -0.87 -5.82
N LEU A 56 4.19 -1.14 -5.31
CA LEU A 56 3.69 -2.51 -5.19
C LEU A 56 3.52 -3.18 -6.57
N ASP A 57 3.12 -2.43 -7.59
CA ASP A 57 2.99 -2.91 -8.96
C ASP A 57 4.34 -3.19 -9.63
N GLU A 58 5.35 -2.36 -9.36
CA GLU A 58 6.74 -2.59 -9.79
C GLU A 58 7.28 -3.90 -9.18
N LEU A 59 6.98 -4.18 -7.91
CA LEU A 59 7.37 -5.44 -7.26
C LEU A 59 6.66 -6.66 -7.86
N ARG A 60 5.46 -6.51 -8.46
CA ARG A 60 4.75 -7.61 -9.14
C ARG A 60 5.32 -7.91 -10.52
N THR A 61 5.66 -6.85 -11.26
CA THR A 61 6.08 -6.96 -12.67
C THR A 61 7.56 -7.24 -12.83
N GLY A 62 8.39 -6.94 -11.81
CA GLY A 62 9.79 -7.36 -11.74
C GLY A 62 10.66 -6.80 -12.87
N ASP A 63 10.46 -5.53 -13.24
CA ASP A 63 11.33 -4.81 -14.18
C ASP A 63 12.65 -4.36 -13.53
#